data_AF-A0A928N1G6-F1
#
_entry.id   AF-A0A928N1G6-F1
#
_cell.length_a   1.000
_cell.length_b   1.000
_cell.length_c   1.000
_cell.angle_alpha   90.00
_cell.angle_beta   90.00
_cell.angle_gamma   90.00
#
_symmetry.space_group_name_H-M   'P 1'
#
loop_
_entity.id
_entity.type
_entity.pdbx_description
1 polymer ?
#
loop_
_entity_poly.entity_id
_entity_poly.type
_entity_poly.pdbx_seq_one_letter_code
_entity_poly.pdbx_strand_id
1 'polypeptide(L)' 'MLNYNNTADEIVEKSSDLAILPIGSTEQHGPHLPLCTDSVVATEIAKRVAEKTGAYLLPTLPISTCYEHKGKKGS' A
#
# COMPACT_ATOMS: atom_id res chain seq x y z
N MET A 1 8.86 -5.30 -12.07
CA MET A 1 7.44 -5.03 -11.77
C MET A 1 7.13 -3.58 -12.09
N LEU A 2 5.99 -3.30 -12.73
CA LEU A 2 5.56 -1.93 -13.01
C LEU A 2 5.01 -1.28 -11.74
N ASN A 3 5.47 -0.08 -11.39
CA ASN A 3 5.04 0.63 -10.18
C ASN A 3 5.18 2.14 -10.30
N TYR A 4 4.79 2.87 -9.26
CA TYR A 4 4.79 4.33 -9.22
C TYR A 4 6.17 5.03 -9.34
N ASN A 5 7.28 4.30 -9.37
CA ASN A 5 8.60 4.86 -9.68
C ASN A 5 8.94 4.79 -11.18
N ASN A 6 8.09 4.18 -12.00
CA ASN A 6 8.23 4.19 -13.46
C ASN A 6 7.77 5.53 -14.05
N THR A 7 8.35 5.90 -15.19
CA THR A 7 7.88 7.07 -15.95
C THR A 7 6.56 6.75 -16.66
N ALA A 8 5.85 7.79 -17.12
CA ALA A 8 4.63 7.60 -17.91
C ALA A 8 4.89 6.78 -19.19
N ASP A 9 6.01 7.04 -19.86
CA ASP A 9 6.39 6.32 -21.08
C ASP A 9 6.68 4.83 -20.81
N GLU A 10 7.37 4.51 -19.71
CA GLU A 10 7.61 3.11 -19.31
C GLU A 10 6.32 2.36 -18.97
N ILE A 11 5.31 3.06 -18.42
CA ILE A 11 3.98 2.49 -18.13
C ILE A 11 3.22 2.21 -19.42
N VAL A 12 3.25 3.15 -20.38
CA VAL A 12 2.63 2.97 -21.69
C VAL A 12 3.29 1.83 -22.46
N GLU A 13 4.62 1.74 -22.45
CA GLU A 13 5.37 0.69 -23.15
C GLU A 13 5.09 -0.70 -22.58
N LYS A 14 5.10 -0.84 -21.25
CA LYS A 14 4.96 -2.15 -20.60
C LYS A 14 3.53 -2.67 -20.57
N SER A 15 2.54 -1.77 -20.58
CA SER A 15 1.09 -2.02 -20.59
C SER A 15 0.60 -3.05 -19.54
N SER A 16 -0.29 -2.66 -18.62
CA SER A 16 -0.86 -3.58 -17.64
C SER A 16 -2.37 -3.39 -17.52
N ASP A 17 -3.13 -4.47 -17.68
CA ASP A 17 -4.59 -4.48 -17.58
C ASP A 17 -5.09 -4.56 -16.12
N LEU A 18 -4.17 -4.71 -15.16
CA LEU A 18 -4.47 -4.87 -13.74
C LEU A 18 -3.63 -3.90 -12.92
N ALA A 19 -4.28 -3.15 -12.03
CA ALA A 19 -3.60 -2.34 -11.02
C ALA A 19 -3.94 -2.84 -9.61
N ILE A 20 -2.99 -2.69 -8.68
CA ILE A 20 -3.16 -3.02 -7.27
C ILE A 20 -2.92 -1.75 -6.46
N LEU A 21 -3.92 -1.38 -5.65
CA LEU A 21 -3.85 -0.28 -4.70
C LEU A 21 -3.78 -0.84 -3.27
N PRO A 22 -2.59 -0.89 -2.65
CA PRO A 22 -2.49 -1.21 -1.24
C PRO A 22 -3.06 -0.07 -0.39
N ILE A 23 -3.93 -0.42 0.56
CA ILE A 23 -4.53 0.52 1.52
C ILE A 23 -4.26 -0.02 2.91
N GLY A 24 -3.65 0.80 3.76
CA GLY A 24 -3.49 0.56 5.18
C GLY A 24 -4.13 1.68 6.00
N SER A 25 -3.62 1.83 7.21
CA SER A 25 -4.00 2.88 8.16
C SER A 25 -2.77 3.36 8.91
N THR A 26 -2.90 4.51 9.56
CA THR A 26 -1.96 5.03 10.55
C THR A 26 -2.69 4.95 11.88
N GLU A 27 -2.51 3.86 12.62
CA GLU A 27 -3.33 3.56 13.79
C GLU A 27 -2.58 2.77 14.87
N GLN A 28 -3.12 2.75 16.09
CA GLN A 28 -2.44 2.10 17.20
C GLN A 28 -2.58 0.57 17.16
N HIS A 29 -1.45 -0.13 17.28
CA HIS A 29 -1.40 -1.60 17.38
C HIS A 29 -0.80 -2.08 18.72
N GLY A 30 -1.07 -1.35 19.81
CA GLY A 30 -0.57 -1.64 21.14
C GLY A 30 0.87 -1.17 21.36
N PRO A 31 1.52 -1.56 22.47
CA PRO A 31 2.82 -1.01 22.87
C PRO A 31 4.02 -1.58 22.09
N HIS A 32 3.80 -2.51 21.16
CA HIS A 32 4.84 -3.34 20.57
C HIS A 32 4.94 -3.24 19.04
N LEU A 33 3.95 -2.61 18.39
CA LEU A 33 3.90 -2.48 16.94
C LEU A 33 3.85 -1.01 16.50
N PRO A 34 4.50 -0.65 15.38
CA PRO A 34 4.44 0.71 14.83
C PRO A 34 3.05 1.10 14.35
N LEU A 35 2.79 2.42 14.26
CA LEU A 35 1.54 2.97 13.75
C LEU A 35 1.28 2.64 12.27
N CYS A 36 2.32 2.29 11.52
CA CYS A 36 2.25 1.98 10.09
C CYS A 36 2.09 0.49 9.80
N THR A 37 1.75 -0.34 10.79
CA THR A 37 1.71 -1.81 10.64
C THR A 37 0.84 -2.23 9.46
N ASP A 38 -0.36 -1.67 9.35
CA ASP A 38 -1.27 -1.94 8.23
C ASP A 38 -0.65 -1.59 6.87
N SER A 39 0.00 -0.42 6.79
CA SER A 39 0.67 0.02 5.57
C SER A 39 1.83 -0.92 5.20
N VAL A 40 2.61 -1.39 6.17
CA VAL A 40 3.72 -2.34 5.93
C VAL A 40 3.19 -3.66 5.40
N VAL A 41 2.17 -4.23 6.04
CA VAL A 41 1.58 -5.52 5.64
C VAL A 41 0.92 -5.42 4.27
N ALA A 42 0.09 -4.39 4.04
CA ALA A 42 -0.58 -4.17 2.76
C ALA A 42 0.44 -3.99 1.61
N THR A 43 1.50 -3.20 1.84
CA THR A 43 2.56 -2.97 0.85
C THR A 43 3.25 -4.28 0.46
N GLU A 44 3.66 -5.09 1.45
CA GLU A 44 4.40 -6.31 1.20
C GLU A 44 3.56 -7.37 0.47
N ILE A 45 2.29 -7.52 0.86
CA ILE A 45 1.36 -8.40 0.15
C ILE A 45 1.16 -7.92 -1.29
N ALA A 46 0.87 -6.63 -1.48
CA ALA A 46 0.63 -6.06 -2.80
C ALA A 46 1.84 -6.20 -3.74
N LYS A 47 3.06 -6.00 -3.24
CA LYS A 47 4.31 -6.27 -3.98
C LYS A 47 4.37 -7.71 -4.48
N ARG A 48 4.18 -8.69 -3.60
CA ARG A 48 4.24 -10.12 -3.96
C ARG A 48 3.15 -10.52 -4.96
N VAL A 49 1.96 -9.92 -4.85
CA VAL A 49 0.87 -10.18 -5.81
C VAL A 49 1.22 -9.57 -7.16
N ALA A 50 1.64 -8.30 -7.20
CA ALA A 50 2.01 -7.61 -8.43
C ALA A 50 3.20 -8.29 -9.16
N GLU A 51 4.17 -8.83 -8.43
CA GLU A 51 5.25 -9.64 -9.01
C GLU A 51 4.74 -10.91 -9.70
N LYS A 52 3.71 -11.58 -9.14
CA LYS A 52 3.13 -12.80 -9.70
C LYS A 52 2.17 -12.55 -10.85
N THR A 53 1.46 -11.42 -10.83
CA THR A 53 0.40 -11.10 -11.80
C THR A 53 0.86 -10.16 -12.90
N GLY A 54 2.02 -9.51 -12.75
CA GLY A 54 2.45 -8.44 -13.65
C GLY A 54 1.63 -7.15 -13.52
N ALA A 55 0.88 -6.99 -12.42
CA ALA A 55 0.05 -5.82 -12.18
C ALA A 55 0.88 -4.54 -11.97
N TYR A 56 0.27 -3.40 -12.30
CA TYR A 56 0.76 -2.09 -11.90
C TYR A 56 0.55 -1.86 -10.40
N LEU A 57 1.64 -1.71 -9.65
CA LEU A 57 1.58 -1.42 -8.22
C LEU A 57 1.51 0.10 -7.96
N LEU A 58 0.37 0.55 -7.45
CA LEU A 58 0.15 1.92 -7.00
C LEU A 58 0.82 2.18 -5.64
N PRO A 59 1.07 3.45 -5.26
CA PRO A 59 1.57 3.80 -3.93
C PRO A 59 0.58 3.37 -2.84
N THR A 60 1.10 2.90 -1.72
CA THR A 60 0.29 2.56 -0.54
C THR A 60 -0.37 3.80 0.03
N LEU A 61 -1.68 3.74 0.26
CA LEU A 61 -2.41 4.77 1.01
C LEU A 61 -2.30 4.47 2.51
N PRO A 62 -1.67 5.36 3.31
CA PRO A 62 -1.48 5.11 4.73
C PRO A 62 -2.65 5.61 5.60
N ILE A 63 -3.69 6.16 4.98
CA ILE A 63 -4.85 6.74 5.67
C ILE A 63 -6.12 6.07 5.15
N SER A 64 -6.87 5.45 6.06
CA SER A 64 -8.21 4.92 5.82
C SER A 64 -9.07 5.10 7.07
N THR A 65 -10.14 4.33 7.25
CA THR A 65 -10.97 4.41 8.46
C THR A 65 -10.36 3.59 9.58
N CYS A 66 -10.10 4.26 10.71
CA CYS A 66 -9.63 3.68 11.97
C CYS A 66 -10.38 4.29 13.18
N TYR A 67 -11.67 4.57 13.02
CA TYR A 67 -12.45 5.39 13.96
C TYR A 67 -12.48 4.84 15.40
N GLU A 68 -12.41 3.53 15.54
CA GLU A 68 -12.26 2.78 16.79
C GLU A 68 -10.97 3.13 17.56
N HIS A 69 -9.96 3.69 16.89
CA HIS A 69 -8.71 4.18 17.48
C HIS A 69 -8.74 5.68 17.83
N LYS A 70 -9.89 6.34 17.67
CA LYS A 70 -10.06 7.76 18.01
C LYS A 70 -9.60 8.08 19.44
N GLY A 71 -8.77 9.13 19.55
CA GLY A 71 -8.22 9.59 20.83
C GLY A 71 -6.91 8.93 21.24
N LYS A 72 -6.41 7.96 20.46
CA LYS A 72 -5.05 7.43 20.60
C LYS A 72 -4.08 8.37 19.89
N LYS A 73 -3.03 8.80 20.59
CA LYS A 73 -2.03 9.71 20.01
C LYS A 73 -1.33 9.02 18.84
N GLY A 74 -1.35 9.66 17.67
CA GLY A 74 -0.74 9.15 16.45
C GLY A 74 -1.69 8.34 15.54
N SER A 75 -2.91 8.03 15.99
CA SER A 75 -4.00 7.53 15.14
C SER A 75 -4.84 8.67 14.58
#